data_AF-A0A381R9D1-F1
#
_entry.id   AF-A0A381R9D1-F1
#
_cell.length_a   1.000
_cell.length_b   1.000
_cell.length_c   1.000
_cell.angle_alpha   90.00
_cell.angle_beta   90.00
_cell.angle_gamma   90.00
#
_symmetry.space_group_name_H-M   'P 1'
#
loop_
_entity.id
_entity.type
_entity.pdbx_description
1 polymer ?
#
loop_
_entity_poly.entity_id
_entity_poly.type
_entity_poly.pdbx_seq_one_letter_code
_entity_poly.pdbx_strand_id
1 'polypeptide(L)' 'MQKSVWLFTEGKAKDNALLGNKGANLCEMKALDLPVPFGFILTTKTCIEYNRLGGKLPDGVINQVMRNYRN' A
#
# COMPACT_ATOMS: atom_id res chain seq x y z
N MET A 1 -8.87 11.78 6.66
CA MET A 1 -7.74 11.36 5.80
C MET A 1 -7.86 9.88 5.50
N GLN A 2 -7.79 9.46 4.24
CA GLN A 2 -7.83 8.05 3.85
C GLN A 2 -6.42 7.44 3.93
N LYS A 3 -6.29 6.21 4.47
CA LYS A 3 -5.01 5.50 4.59
C LYS A 3 -4.43 5.17 3.21
N SER A 4 -3.24 5.69 2.91
CA SER A 4 -2.60 5.60 1.59
C SER A 4 -1.56 4.48 1.50
N VAL A 5 -0.91 4.18 2.62
CA VAL A 5 0.16 3.16 2.72
C VAL A 5 -0.34 1.99 3.56
N TRP A 6 -0.18 0.77 3.05
CA TRP A 6 -0.54 -0.49 3.72
C TRP A 6 0.68 -1.40 3.80
N LEU A 7 1.01 -1.90 4.98
CA LEU A 7 2.05 -2.91 5.16
C LEU A 7 1.58 -4.26 4.59
N PHE A 8 2.52 -5.11 4.18
CA PHE A 8 2.18 -6.47 3.75
C PHE A 8 1.45 -7.28 4.83
N THR A 9 1.62 -6.95 6.11
CA THR A 9 0.95 -7.60 7.25
C THR A 9 -0.49 -7.12 7.47
N GLU A 10 -0.95 -6.10 6.75
CA GLU A 10 -2.27 -5.48 6.98
C GLU A 10 -3.32 -5.88 5.94
N GLY A 11 -2.90 -6.36 4.77
CA GLY A 11 -3.80 -6.73 3.67
C GLY A 11 -4.06 -8.24 3.58
N LYS A 12 -4.99 -8.61 2.68
CA LYS A 12 -5.33 -10.01 2.34
C LYS A 12 -5.55 -10.14 0.84
N ALA A 13 -5.56 -11.37 0.30
CA ALA A 13 -5.83 -11.61 -1.12
C ALA A 13 -7.11 -10.93 -1.65
N LYS A 14 -8.15 -10.84 -0.81
CA LYS A 14 -9.44 -10.19 -1.16
C LYS A 14 -9.39 -8.67 -1.31
N ASP A 15 -8.31 -8.02 -0.88
CA ASP A 15 -8.15 -6.57 -0.94
C ASP A 15 -7.56 -6.10 -2.29
N ASN A 16 -7.57 -6.95 -3.31
CA ASN A 16 -6.99 -6.70 -4.64
C ASN A 16 -7.54 -5.46 -5.35
N ALA A 17 -8.81 -5.08 -5.12
CA ALA A 17 -9.37 -3.84 -5.65
C ALA A 17 -8.67 -2.59 -5.08
N LEU A 18 -8.21 -2.66 -3.82
CA LEU A 18 -7.54 -1.56 -3.14
C LEU A 18 -6.00 -1.61 -3.27
N LEU A 19 -5.42 -2.81 -3.26
CA LEU A 19 -3.97 -3.02 -3.20
C LEU A 19 -3.35 -3.42 -4.56
N GLY A 20 -4.19 -3.72 -5.55
CA GLY A 20 -3.80 -4.40 -6.79
C GLY A 20 -3.49 -5.87 -6.57
N ASN A 21 -3.52 -6.68 -7.63
CA ASN A 21 -3.30 -8.13 -7.55
C ASN A 21 -1.92 -8.49 -6.99
N LYS A 22 -0.86 -7.80 -7.43
CA LYS A 22 0.50 -8.04 -6.92
C LYS A 22 0.62 -7.71 -5.43
N GLY A 23 0.06 -6.56 -5.01
CA GLY A 23 0.08 -6.14 -3.60
C GLY A 23 -0.70 -7.10 -2.71
N ALA A 24 -1.93 -7.46 -3.10
CA ALA A 24 -2.76 -8.40 -2.37
C ALA A 24 -2.10 -9.79 -2.24
N ASN A 25 -1.44 -10.27 -3.30
CA ASN A 25 -0.70 -11.54 -3.25
C ASN A 25 0.53 -11.46 -2.33
N LEU A 26 1.26 -10.34 -2.31
CA LEU A 26 2.37 -10.16 -1.36
C LEU A 26 1.89 -10.18 0.10
N CYS A 27 0.72 -9.58 0.38
CA CYS A 27 0.11 -9.66 1.70
C CYS A 27 -0.29 -11.10 2.06
N GLU A 28 -0.88 -11.84 1.12
CA GLU A 28 -1.24 -13.25 1.32
C GLU A 28 -0.02 -14.12 1.59
N MET A 29 1.04 -13.97 0.78
CA MET A 29 2.30 -14.66 0.99
C MET A 29 2.90 -14.36 2.38
N LYS A 30 2.80 -13.10 2.83
CA LYS A 30 3.27 -12.73 4.16
C LYS A 30 2.41 -13.33 5.28
N ALA A 31 1.09 -13.42 5.08
CA ALA A 31 0.17 -14.06 6.02
C ALA A 31 0.40 -15.59 6.12
N LEU A 32 0.88 -16.22 5.04
CA LEU A 32 1.30 -17.62 5.00
C LEU A 32 2.73 -17.86 5.52
N ASP A 33 3.36 -16.85 6.12
CA ASP A 33 4.73 -16.90 6.66
C ASP A 33 5.82 -17.30 5.64
N LEU A 34 5.58 -17.01 4.35
CA LEU A 34 6.60 -17.17 3.32
C LEU A 34 7.69 -16.09 3.50
N PRO A 35 8.94 -16.34 3.04
CA PRO A 35 10.06 -15.42 3.17
C PRO A 35 9.92 -14.21 2.23
N VAL A 36 8.96 -13.35 2.52
CA VAL A 36 8.72 -12.08 1.87
C VAL A 36 9.42 -10.98 2.69
N PRO A 37 10.29 -10.17 2.06
CA PRO A 37 10.88 -9.00 2.72
C PRO A 37 9.82 -8.06 3.29
N PHE A 38 10.20 -7.26 4.28
CA PHE A 38 9.32 -6.19 4.75
C PHE A 38 9.03 -5.21 3.61
N GLY A 39 7.80 -4.71 3.57
CA GLY A 39 7.39 -3.76 2.54
C GLY A 39 5.96 -3.26 2.75
N PHE A 40 5.60 -2.33 1.88
CA PHE A 40 4.31 -1.66 1.89
C PHE A 40 3.81 -1.36 0.48
N ILE A 41 2.53 -1.03 0.38
CA ILE A 41 1.79 -0.82 -0.85
C ILE A 41 1.12 0.55 -0.77
N LEU A 42 1.24 1.35 -1.83
CA LEU A 42 0.40 2.52 -2.05
C LEU A 42 -0.90 2.08 -2.72
N THR A 43 -2.04 2.44 -2.14
CA THR A 43 -3.35 1.97 -2.62
C THR A 43 -3.69 2.47 -4.03
N THR A 44 -4.56 1.75 -4.73
CA THR A 44 -5.17 2.19 -6.00
C THR A 44 -5.88 3.53 -5.85
N LYS A 45 -6.52 3.80 -4.70
CA LYS A 45 -7.13 5.09 -4.38
C LYS A 45 -6.12 6.23 -4.35
N THR A 46 -4.92 5.99 -3.83
CA THR A 46 -3.83 6.97 -3.84
C THR A 46 -3.38 7.28 -5.27
N CYS A 47 -3.33 6.28 -6.15
CA CYS A 47 -3.07 6.49 -7.57
C CYS A 47 -4.18 7.32 -8.26
N ILE A 48 -5.45 7.02 -7.98
CA ILE A 48 -6.58 7.81 -8.52
C ILE A 48 -6.47 9.27 -8.10
N GLU A 49 -6.19 9.52 -6.81
CA GLU A 49 -6.06 10.88 -6.30
C GLU A 49 -4.84 11.61 -6.88
N TYR A 50 -3.71 10.94 -7.04
CA TYR A 50 -2.54 11.51 -7.72
C TYR A 50 -2.87 11.97 -9.14
N ASN A 51 -3.63 11.18 -9.90
CA ASN A 51 -4.08 11.56 -11.24
C ASN A 51 -5.04 12.76 -11.18
N ARG A 52 -6.00 12.76 -10.24
CA ARG A 52 -6.94 13.87 -10.04
C ARG A 52 -6.24 15.19 -9.71
N LEU A 53 -5.12 15.12 -9.00
CA LEU A 53 -4.29 16.27 -8.62
C LEU A 53 -3.29 16.70 -9.70
N GLY A 54 -3.37 16.13 -10.91
CA GLY A 54 -2.51 16.51 -12.03
C GLY A 54 -1.06 16.07 -11.85
N GLY A 55 -0.85 14.87 -11.29
CA GLY A 55 0.48 14.32 -11.06
C GLY A 55 1.15 14.83 -9.79
N LYS A 56 0.37 15.37 -8.85
CA LYS A 56 0.85 15.77 -7.52
C LYS A 56 0.42 14.74 -6.49
N LEU A 57 1.32 14.41 -5.57
CA LEU A 57 0.99 13.49 -4.48
C LEU A 57 -0.05 14.12 -3.55
N PRO A 58 -1.04 13.33 -3.08
CA PRO A 58 -1.97 13.80 -2.06
C PRO A 58 -1.24 14.18 -0.77
N ASP A 59 -1.76 15.18 -0.06
CA ASP A 59 -1.17 15.66 1.17
C ASP A 59 -1.00 14.53 2.21
N GLY A 60 0.17 14.50 2.83
CA GLY A 60 0.50 13.53 3.88
C GLY A 60 0.85 12.12 3.40
N VAL A 61 0.78 11.80 2.11
CA VAL A 61 1.22 10.48 1.58
C VAL A 61 2.70 10.25 1.88
N ILE A 62 3.55 11.25 1.64
CA ILE A 62 4.99 11.16 1.93
C ILE A 62 5.24 10.91 3.42
N ASN A 63 4.50 11.59 4.30
CA ASN A 63 4.63 11.39 5.75
C ASN A 63 4.25 9.95 6.15
N GLN A 64 3.23 9.36 5.53
CA GLN A 64 2.86 7.96 5.74
C GLN A 64 3.95 7.01 5.24
N VAL A 65 4.54 7.27 4.07
CA VAL A 65 5.64 6.47 3.52
C VAL A 65 6.85 6.50 4.47
N MET A 66 7.29 7.70 4.87
CA MET A 66 8.46 7.88 5.73
C MET A 66 8.28 7.23 7.10
N ARG A 67 7.07 7.22 7.64
CA ARG A 67 6.75 6.55 8.91
C ARG A 67 6.91 5.03 8.83
N ASN A 68 6.70 4.43 7.67
CA ASN A 68 6.80 2.98 7.46
C ASN A 68 8.15 2.54 6.87
N TYR A 69 8.93 3.45 6.31
CA TYR A 69 10.21 3.14 5.67
C TYR A 69 11.34 2.78 6.67
N ARG A 70 11.24 3.20 7.93
CA ARG A 70 12.28 3.03 8.96
C ARG A 70 11.97 1.97 10.03
N ASN A 71 10.94 1.16 9.82
CA ASN A 71 10.60 0.05 10.73
C ASN A 71 11.56 -1.13 10.56
#